data_AF-A0A1G7FS27-F1
#
_entry.id   AF-A0A1G7FS27-F1
#
_cell.length_a   1.000
_cell.length_b   1.000
_cell.length_c   1.000
_cell.angle_alpha   90.00
_cell.angle_beta   90.00
_cell.angle_gamma   90.00
#
_symmetry.space_group_name_H-M   'P 1'
#
loop_
_entity.id
_entity.type
_entity.pdbx_description
1 polymer ?
#
loop_
_entity_poly.entity_id
_entity_poly.type
_entity_poly.pdbx_seq_one_letter_code
_entity_poly.pdbx_strand_id
1 'polypeptide(L)'
;MSMIRHGYVAGPLIGLFWALVVATSVAVAFSFATGGAYRPGGLFAALLGAGLGALAVTSPRLAGPAGLCLGAALSITPLSPVVTGAEVSGWAALLAGGAAGAATGWPVAAMMAGCPAGALTRHEFEHAVIRFLTGFGYVFFTAIVLIPFYVMVMTSLKNQSELIRNPLDFSVDLSKGWDLFRSYSELFGQFGFGGYLWTSFLVSVLTVIITLLFAVPGAYAVARLRFTGRAAISRSILLIYMVPMIVLALPIYIAFSMAGLRNSIFGIVLIYPVTTIPVALYMLQGYFRGLPAEIEEAGLMDGLSRLKVIWTITLPLSMPAMASVSLYVFMIAWNEFLLAFMLLDDPSKFTLTRGIASLNSSEIPRQHLMAGSVIATVPIMALFLGLERFMTRGLTAGSVKG
;
A
#
# COMPACT_ATOMS: atom_id res chain seq x y z
N MET A 1 -32.96 21.32 12.41
CA MET A 1 -32.35 19.99 12.21
C MET A 1 -33.35 18.83 12.09
N SER A 2 -34.68 19.04 12.15
CA SER A 2 -35.71 17.97 12.07
C SER A 2 -35.99 17.46 10.65
N MET A 3 -35.98 18.33 9.62
CA MET A 3 -36.38 17.93 8.26
C MET A 3 -35.43 16.94 7.57
N ILE A 4 -34.14 16.93 7.89
CA ILE A 4 -33.15 16.03 7.26
C ILE A 4 -33.39 14.56 7.65
N ARG A 5 -34.05 14.30 8.79
CA ARG A 5 -34.37 12.95 9.28
C ARG A 5 -35.69 12.42 8.72
N HIS A 6 -35.99 12.70 7.46
CA HIS A 6 -37.11 12.08 6.76
C HIS A 6 -36.57 11.30 5.57
N GLY A 7 -37.05 10.08 5.33
CA GLY A 7 -36.57 9.23 4.25
C GLY A 7 -36.64 9.90 2.89
N TYR A 8 -37.73 10.63 2.62
CA TYR A 8 -37.89 11.43 1.39
C TYR A 8 -36.90 12.59 1.23
N VAL A 9 -36.17 12.98 2.29
CA VAL A 9 -35.08 13.98 2.23
C VAL A 9 -33.71 13.31 2.30
N ALA A 10 -33.52 12.40 3.25
CA ALA A 10 -32.26 11.70 3.48
C ALA A 10 -31.85 10.84 2.28
N GLY A 11 -32.81 10.12 1.67
CA GLY A 11 -32.56 9.28 0.49
C GLY A 11 -32.00 10.11 -0.68
N PRO A 12 -32.70 11.16 -1.13
CA PRO A 12 -32.18 12.04 -2.18
C PRO A 12 -30.85 12.71 -1.84
N LEU A 13 -30.64 13.14 -0.59
CA LEU A 13 -29.37 13.75 -0.20
C LEU A 13 -28.21 12.75 -0.26
N ILE A 14 -28.37 11.55 0.31
CA ILE A 14 -27.35 10.50 0.25
C ILE A 14 -27.10 10.07 -1.19
N GLY A 15 -28.17 9.90 -1.98
CA GLY A 15 -28.08 9.57 -3.39
C GLY A 15 -27.34 10.62 -4.21
N LEU A 16 -27.60 11.91 -3.96
CA LEU A 16 -26.91 13.03 -4.60
C LEU A 16 -25.41 13.00 -4.33
N PHE A 17 -25.00 12.94 -3.06
CA PHE A 17 -23.58 12.94 -2.71
C PHE A 17 -22.87 11.69 -3.22
N TRP A 18 -23.52 10.53 -3.12
CA TRP A 18 -22.96 9.28 -3.64
C TRP A 18 -22.79 9.32 -5.16
N ALA A 19 -23.77 9.85 -5.90
CA ALA A 19 -23.67 9.95 -7.35
C ALA A 19 -22.53 10.87 -7.80
N LEU A 20 -22.19 11.92 -7.05
CA LEU A 20 -21.02 12.76 -7.34
C LEU A 20 -19.71 11.99 -7.16
N VAL A 21 -19.60 11.18 -6.10
CA VAL A 21 -18.44 10.30 -5.86
C VAL A 21 -18.31 9.31 -7.03
N VAL A 22 -19.40 8.62 -7.35
CA VAL A 22 -19.44 7.62 -8.43
C VAL A 22 -19.14 8.24 -9.79
N ALA A 23 -19.75 9.37 -10.15
CA ALA A 23 -19.51 10.02 -11.43
C ALA A 23 -18.04 10.44 -11.58
N THR A 24 -17.42 10.91 -10.49
CA THR A 24 -15.99 11.25 -10.49
C THR A 24 -15.13 10.00 -10.65
N SER A 25 -15.39 8.94 -9.87
CA SER A 25 -14.65 7.69 -9.94
C SER A 25 -14.76 7.01 -11.30
N VAL A 26 -15.96 6.96 -11.88
CA VAL A 26 -16.21 6.38 -13.20
C VAL A 26 -15.53 7.22 -14.29
N ALA A 27 -15.60 8.55 -14.22
CA ALA A 27 -14.91 9.42 -15.16
C ALA A 27 -13.39 9.18 -15.14
N VAL A 28 -12.78 9.13 -13.94
CA VAL A 28 -11.34 8.83 -13.79
C VAL A 28 -11.01 7.44 -14.34
N ALA A 29 -11.77 6.42 -13.97
CA ALA A 29 -11.52 5.04 -14.40
C ALA A 29 -11.61 4.87 -15.92
N PHE A 30 -12.62 5.45 -16.56
CA PHE A 30 -12.78 5.38 -18.02
C PHE A 30 -11.76 6.23 -18.76
N SER A 31 -11.38 7.39 -18.23
CA SER A 31 -10.32 8.21 -18.80
C SER A 31 -8.98 7.47 -18.77
N PHE A 32 -8.66 6.76 -17.69
CA PHE A 32 -7.46 5.93 -17.58
C PHE A 32 -7.53 4.71 -18.51
N ALA A 33 -8.68 4.05 -18.60
CA ALA A 33 -8.82 2.85 -19.42
C ALA A 33 -8.79 3.12 -20.93
N THR A 34 -9.31 4.26 -21.38
CA THR A 34 -9.54 4.50 -22.82
C THR A 34 -8.76 5.69 -23.38
N GLY A 35 -8.21 6.56 -22.53
CA GLY A 35 -7.55 7.81 -22.94
C GLY A 35 -8.50 8.91 -23.40
N GLY A 36 -9.80 8.64 -23.49
CA GLY A 36 -10.80 9.64 -23.84
C GLY A 36 -11.01 10.66 -22.72
N ALA A 37 -11.54 11.84 -23.09
CA ALA A 37 -11.94 12.84 -22.10
C ALA A 37 -13.28 12.43 -21.45
N TYR A 38 -13.25 12.02 -20.18
CA TYR A 38 -14.44 11.82 -19.36
C TYR A 38 -14.40 12.82 -18.21
N ARG A 39 -15.52 13.49 -17.95
CA ARG A 39 -15.67 14.41 -16.82
C ARG A 39 -16.97 14.11 -16.07
N PRO A 40 -17.00 14.29 -14.74
CA PRO A 40 -18.23 14.12 -13.99
C PRO A 40 -19.26 15.16 -14.47
N GLY A 41 -20.52 14.73 -14.67
CA GLY A 41 -21.61 15.61 -15.08
C GLY A 41 -22.07 16.59 -14.00
N GLY A 42 -21.56 16.46 -12.77
CA GLY A 42 -21.82 17.36 -11.65
C GLY A 42 -23.30 17.43 -11.32
N LEU A 43 -23.99 18.44 -11.86
CA LEU A 43 -25.42 18.68 -11.67
C LEU A 43 -26.29 17.50 -12.13
N PHE A 44 -26.03 16.92 -13.31
CA PHE A 44 -26.86 15.84 -13.81
C PHE A 44 -26.63 14.51 -13.07
N ALA A 45 -25.40 14.26 -12.64
CA ALA A 45 -25.09 13.15 -11.74
C ALA A 45 -25.81 13.33 -10.38
N ALA A 46 -25.77 14.53 -9.82
CA ALA A 46 -26.47 14.88 -8.58
C ALA A 46 -27.99 14.68 -8.70
N LEU A 47 -28.60 15.11 -9.81
CA LEU A 47 -30.04 14.93 -10.05
C LEU A 47 -30.42 13.45 -10.22
N LEU A 48 -29.64 12.69 -11.00
CA LEU A 48 -29.84 11.24 -11.13
C LEU A 48 -29.72 10.56 -9.77
N GLY A 49 -28.69 10.90 -8.99
CA GLY A 49 -28.48 10.41 -7.64
C GLY A 49 -29.63 10.73 -6.69
N ALA A 50 -30.12 11.97 -6.70
CA ALA A 50 -31.25 12.39 -5.89
C ALA A 50 -32.52 11.59 -6.24
N GLY A 51 -32.78 11.40 -7.54
CA GLY A 51 -33.91 10.59 -8.03
C GLY A 51 -33.80 9.12 -7.62
N LEU A 52 -32.62 8.51 -7.79
CA LEU A 52 -32.36 7.13 -7.37
C LEU A 52 -32.42 6.98 -5.84
N GLY A 53 -32.04 8.02 -5.09
CA GLY A 53 -32.19 8.08 -3.64
C GLY A 53 -33.65 8.12 -3.19
N ALA A 54 -34.51 8.90 -3.85
CA ALA A 54 -35.95 8.88 -3.62
C ALA A 54 -36.55 7.50 -3.94
N LEU A 55 -36.12 6.92 -5.07
CA LEU A 55 -36.57 5.60 -5.51
C LEU A 55 -36.08 4.49 -4.56
N ALA A 56 -34.87 4.60 -4.01
CA ALA A 56 -34.31 3.62 -3.07
C ALA A 56 -35.14 3.51 -1.79
N VAL A 57 -35.77 4.60 -1.36
CA VAL A 57 -36.60 4.64 -0.14
C VAL A 57 -38.00 4.08 -0.39
N THR A 58 -38.56 4.29 -1.59
CA THR A 58 -39.91 3.86 -1.94
C THR A 58 -39.95 2.46 -2.57
N SER A 59 -38.93 2.10 -3.33
CA SER A 59 -38.82 0.87 -4.12
C SER A 59 -37.34 0.47 -4.30
N PRO A 60 -36.66 0.00 -3.24
CA PRO A 60 -35.22 -0.28 -3.24
C PRO A 60 -34.78 -1.27 -4.32
N ARG A 61 -35.61 -2.27 -4.63
CA ARG A 61 -35.32 -3.28 -5.67
C ARG A 61 -35.21 -2.70 -7.07
N LEU A 62 -35.86 -1.57 -7.34
CA LEU A 62 -35.86 -0.92 -8.65
C LEU A 62 -34.72 0.09 -8.81
N ALA A 63 -34.13 0.59 -7.73
CA ALA A 63 -33.11 1.64 -7.80
C ALA A 63 -31.85 1.22 -8.60
N GLY A 64 -31.38 -0.02 -8.46
CA GLY A 64 -30.25 -0.55 -9.25
C GLY A 64 -30.55 -0.62 -10.74
N PRO A 65 -31.57 -1.39 -11.17
CA PRO A 65 -31.97 -1.49 -12.58
C PRO A 65 -32.34 -0.14 -13.21
N ALA A 66 -33.09 0.71 -12.49
CA ALA A 66 -33.42 2.05 -12.94
C ALA A 66 -32.16 2.91 -13.12
N GLY A 67 -31.21 2.81 -12.20
CA GLY A 67 -29.92 3.47 -12.31
C GLY A 67 -29.16 3.07 -13.56
N LEU A 68 -29.03 1.77 -13.84
CA LEU A 68 -28.37 1.27 -15.05
C LEU A 68 -29.04 1.80 -16.33
N CYS A 69 -30.37 1.65 -16.44
CA CYS A 69 -31.13 2.06 -17.62
C CYS A 69 -31.10 3.58 -17.83
N LEU A 70 -31.36 4.37 -16.78
CA LEU A 70 -31.35 5.84 -16.86
C LEU A 70 -29.94 6.37 -17.08
N GLY A 71 -28.93 5.81 -16.42
CA GLY A 71 -27.53 6.20 -16.61
C GLY A 71 -27.08 6.01 -18.07
N ALA A 72 -27.41 4.88 -18.68
CA ALA A 72 -27.13 4.62 -20.10
C ALA A 72 -28.00 5.47 -21.03
N ALA A 73 -29.29 5.62 -20.77
CA ALA A 73 -30.18 6.43 -21.62
C ALA A 73 -29.78 7.92 -21.62
N LEU A 74 -29.34 8.45 -20.46
CA LEU A 74 -28.92 9.84 -20.34
C LEU A 74 -27.54 10.10 -20.95
N SER A 75 -26.69 9.09 -21.12
CA SER A 75 -25.32 9.28 -21.60
C SER A 75 -25.22 9.69 -23.07
N ILE A 76 -26.26 9.43 -23.86
CA ILE A 76 -26.38 9.90 -25.24
C ILE A 76 -26.99 11.30 -25.33
N THR A 77 -27.29 11.93 -24.19
CA THR A 77 -27.91 13.26 -24.11
C THR A 77 -26.98 14.25 -23.38
N PRO A 78 -27.26 15.57 -23.45
CA PRO A 78 -26.55 16.56 -22.64
C PRO A 78 -26.71 16.38 -21.12
N LEU A 79 -27.67 15.56 -20.69
CA LEU A 79 -28.01 15.30 -19.28
C LEU A 79 -27.22 14.12 -18.69
N SER A 80 -26.06 13.79 -19.27
CA SER A 80 -25.29 12.62 -18.87
C SER A 80 -24.72 12.74 -17.44
N PRO A 81 -24.76 11.68 -16.62
CA PRO A 81 -24.03 11.65 -15.35
C PRO A 81 -22.50 11.70 -15.55
N VAL A 82 -21.99 11.26 -16.70
CA VAL A 82 -20.57 11.34 -17.09
C VAL A 82 -20.48 11.93 -18.49
N VAL A 83 -19.97 13.14 -18.60
CA VAL A 83 -19.88 13.84 -19.89
C VAL A 83 -18.63 13.36 -20.62
N THR A 84 -18.79 12.98 -21.88
CA THR A 84 -17.73 12.45 -22.72
C THR A 84 -17.27 13.47 -23.78
N GLY A 85 -16.00 13.42 -24.15
CA GLY A 85 -15.44 14.18 -25.28
C GLY A 85 -15.95 13.67 -26.63
N ALA A 86 -15.72 14.46 -27.69
CA ALA A 86 -16.18 14.13 -29.04
C ALA A 86 -15.45 12.91 -29.64
N GLU A 87 -14.24 12.61 -29.17
CA GLU A 87 -13.45 11.44 -29.56
C GLU A 87 -13.97 10.10 -28.98
N VAL A 88 -14.87 10.15 -27.99
CA VAL A 88 -15.37 8.94 -27.32
C VAL A 88 -16.49 8.31 -28.13
N SER A 89 -16.37 7.02 -28.45
CA SER A 89 -17.42 6.29 -29.17
C SER A 89 -18.74 6.25 -28.38
N GLY A 90 -19.88 6.26 -29.09
CA GLY A 90 -21.20 6.19 -28.46
C GLY A 90 -21.38 4.96 -27.55
N TRP A 91 -20.76 3.83 -27.91
CA TRP A 91 -20.74 2.63 -27.06
C TRP A 91 -19.97 2.82 -25.76
N ALA A 92 -18.80 3.47 -25.80
CA ALA A 92 -18.04 3.77 -24.59
C ALA A 92 -18.79 4.77 -23.69
N ALA A 93 -19.49 5.75 -24.27
CA ALA A 93 -20.35 6.67 -23.53
C ALA A 93 -21.52 5.95 -22.84
N LEU A 94 -22.18 5.02 -23.54
CA LEU A 94 -23.24 4.16 -22.98
C LEU A 94 -22.75 3.31 -21.81
N LEU A 95 -21.57 2.70 -21.94
CA LEU A 95 -20.96 1.91 -20.87
C LEU A 95 -20.60 2.77 -19.66
N ALA A 96 -20.01 3.95 -19.87
CA ALA A 96 -19.66 4.87 -18.78
C ALA A 96 -20.90 5.38 -18.04
N GLY A 97 -21.94 5.79 -18.77
CA GLY A 97 -23.20 6.23 -18.19
C GLY A 97 -23.93 5.12 -17.44
N GLY A 98 -24.04 3.94 -18.05
CA GLY A 98 -24.62 2.75 -17.42
C GLY A 98 -23.87 2.33 -16.16
N ALA A 99 -22.53 2.33 -16.18
CA ALA A 99 -21.71 2.05 -15.01
C ALA A 99 -21.91 3.07 -13.90
N ALA A 100 -21.95 4.38 -14.22
CA ALA A 100 -22.21 5.44 -13.24
C ALA A 100 -23.61 5.31 -12.62
N GLY A 101 -24.62 5.02 -13.43
CA GLY A 101 -25.99 4.80 -12.97
C GLY A 101 -26.14 3.56 -12.09
N ALA A 102 -25.55 2.43 -12.50
CA ALA A 102 -25.51 1.19 -11.73
C ALA A 102 -24.80 1.36 -10.39
N ALA A 103 -23.57 1.91 -10.40
CA ALA A 103 -22.77 2.15 -9.22
C ALA A 103 -23.36 3.23 -8.30
N THR A 104 -24.34 3.99 -8.78
CA THR A 104 -25.17 4.86 -7.93
C THR A 104 -26.37 4.10 -7.35
N GLY A 105 -27.16 3.44 -8.20
CA GLY A 105 -28.45 2.85 -7.81
C GLY A 105 -28.36 1.70 -6.81
N TRP A 106 -27.46 0.73 -7.04
CA TRP A 106 -27.31 -0.42 -6.13
C TRP A 106 -26.77 -0.02 -4.74
N PRO A 107 -25.68 0.75 -4.63
CA PRO A 107 -25.18 1.15 -3.32
C PRO A 107 -26.13 2.06 -2.57
N VAL A 108 -26.82 3.00 -3.23
CA VAL A 108 -27.81 3.86 -2.56
C VAL A 108 -28.99 3.04 -2.03
N ALA A 109 -29.44 2.01 -2.77
CA ALA A 109 -30.43 1.07 -2.27
C ALA A 109 -29.95 0.31 -1.02
N ALA A 110 -28.68 -0.09 -0.99
CA ALA A 110 -28.08 -0.73 0.18
C ALA A 110 -27.90 0.24 1.36
N MET A 111 -27.52 1.50 1.10
CA MET A 111 -27.38 2.54 2.12
C MET A 111 -28.72 2.84 2.78
N MET A 112 -29.80 2.95 2.00
CA MET A 112 -31.15 3.22 2.48
C MET A 112 -31.93 1.95 2.89
N ALA A 113 -31.32 0.77 2.84
CA ALA A 113 -32.03 -0.47 3.15
C ALA A 113 -32.54 -0.49 4.60
N GLY A 114 -33.86 -0.60 4.75
CA GLY A 114 -34.57 -0.57 6.03
C GLY A 114 -35.06 0.82 6.46
N CYS A 115 -34.80 1.88 5.69
CA CYS A 115 -35.28 3.23 5.99
C CYS A 115 -36.70 3.46 5.45
N PRO A 116 -37.69 3.84 6.29
CA PRO A 116 -39.02 4.22 5.80
C PRO A 116 -38.99 5.55 5.03
N ALA A 117 -40.02 5.79 4.21
CA ALA A 117 -40.18 7.06 3.50
C ALA A 117 -40.46 8.24 4.43
N GLY A 118 -41.12 8.01 5.56
CA GLY A 118 -41.51 9.03 6.54
C GLY A 118 -40.38 9.48 7.46
N ALA A 119 -40.74 9.86 8.70
CA ALA A 119 -39.76 10.26 9.72
C ALA A 119 -38.85 9.07 10.08
N LEU A 120 -37.55 9.31 10.02
CA LEU A 120 -36.52 8.36 10.41
C LEU A 120 -36.23 8.50 11.90
N THR A 121 -36.08 7.36 12.56
CA THR A 121 -35.45 7.32 13.87
C THR A 121 -33.99 7.79 13.75
N ARG A 122 -33.42 8.25 14.86
CA ARG A 122 -32.00 8.61 14.93
C ARG A 122 -31.11 7.46 14.47
N HIS A 123 -31.44 6.24 14.87
CA HIS A 123 -30.68 5.04 14.56
C HIS A 123 -30.69 4.71 13.06
N GLU A 124 -31.86 4.74 12.41
CA GLU A 124 -31.97 4.50 10.96
C GLU A 124 -31.19 5.53 10.14
N PHE A 125 -31.30 6.80 10.51
CA PHE A 125 -30.54 7.88 9.86
C PHE A 125 -29.02 7.70 10.06
N GLU A 126 -28.57 7.44 11.29
CA GLU A 126 -27.15 7.20 11.58
C GLU A 126 -26.63 5.97 10.83
N HIS A 127 -27.39 4.88 10.76
CA HIS A 127 -27.01 3.69 9.99
C HIS A 127 -26.87 3.97 8.49
N ALA A 128 -27.78 4.72 7.88
CA ALA A 128 -27.68 5.10 6.48
C ALA A 128 -26.43 5.95 6.21
N VAL A 129 -26.15 6.91 7.10
CA VAL A 129 -24.94 7.75 7.02
C VAL A 129 -23.66 6.92 7.21
N ILE A 130 -23.63 5.98 8.15
CA ILE A 130 -22.47 5.09 8.36
C ILE A 130 -22.22 4.23 7.11
N ARG A 131 -23.26 3.68 6.48
CA ARG A 131 -23.12 2.92 5.23
C ARG A 131 -22.57 3.78 4.10
N PHE A 132 -23.05 5.02 3.97
CA PHE A 132 -22.50 6.00 3.02
C PHE A 132 -21.02 6.28 3.31
N LEU A 133 -20.66 6.63 4.55
CA LEU A 133 -19.27 6.93 4.93
C LEU A 133 -18.35 5.72 4.75
N THR A 134 -18.85 4.51 5.00
CA THR A 134 -18.11 3.26 4.76
C THR A 134 -17.83 3.06 3.28
N GLY A 135 -18.87 3.21 2.44
CA GLY A 135 -18.72 3.12 0.98
C GLY A 135 -17.79 4.20 0.42
N PHE A 136 -17.94 5.45 0.88
CA PHE A 136 -17.07 6.56 0.50
C PHE A 136 -15.62 6.28 0.93
N GLY A 137 -15.43 5.80 2.16
CA GLY A 137 -14.12 5.39 2.67
C GLY A 137 -13.46 4.35 1.77
N TYR A 138 -14.17 3.29 1.37
CA TYR A 138 -13.63 2.30 0.44
C TYR A 138 -13.19 2.92 -0.90
N VAL A 139 -14.05 3.71 -1.55
CA VAL A 139 -13.69 4.34 -2.84
C VAL A 139 -12.51 5.30 -2.67
N PHE A 140 -12.54 6.15 -1.65
CA PHE A 140 -11.50 7.14 -1.39
C PHE A 140 -10.14 6.50 -1.09
N PHE A 141 -10.10 5.54 -0.15
CA PHE A 141 -8.86 4.86 0.22
C PHE A 141 -8.33 3.97 -0.91
N THR A 142 -9.19 3.30 -1.67
CA THR A 142 -8.75 2.56 -2.85
C THR A 142 -8.18 3.49 -3.91
N ALA A 143 -8.81 4.63 -4.19
CA ALA A 143 -8.34 5.58 -5.19
C ALA A 143 -7.01 6.22 -4.81
N ILE A 144 -6.88 6.75 -3.58
CA ILE A 144 -5.65 7.42 -3.12
C ILE A 144 -4.45 6.46 -3.09
N VAL A 145 -4.68 5.17 -2.85
CA VAL A 145 -3.64 4.15 -2.89
C VAL A 145 -3.33 3.72 -4.32
N LEU A 146 -4.33 3.32 -5.11
CA LEU A 146 -4.08 2.70 -6.42
C LEU A 146 -3.66 3.68 -7.51
N ILE A 147 -4.15 4.93 -7.50
CA ILE A 147 -3.87 5.89 -8.58
C ILE A 147 -2.36 6.16 -8.71
N PRO A 148 -1.59 6.44 -7.65
CA PRO A 148 -0.13 6.62 -7.77
C PRO A 148 0.59 5.41 -8.37
N PHE A 149 0.23 4.18 -7.95
CA PHE A 149 0.81 2.96 -8.52
C PHE A 149 0.43 2.78 -9.99
N TYR A 150 -0.81 3.10 -10.36
CA TYR A 150 -1.24 3.09 -11.75
C TYR A 150 -0.43 4.09 -12.59
N VAL A 151 -0.29 5.34 -12.13
CA VAL A 151 0.50 6.35 -12.83
C VAL A 151 1.96 5.92 -12.95
N MET A 152 2.54 5.31 -11.92
CA MET A 152 3.89 4.75 -11.96
C MET A 152 4.03 3.68 -13.05
N VAL A 153 3.13 2.70 -13.09
CA VAL A 153 3.15 1.63 -14.11
C VAL A 153 2.87 2.19 -15.50
N MET A 154 1.84 3.01 -15.67
CA MET A 154 1.52 3.64 -16.95
C MET A 154 2.70 4.45 -17.50
N THR A 155 3.31 5.29 -16.67
CA THR A 155 4.47 6.10 -17.10
C THR A 155 5.67 5.24 -17.48
N SER A 156 5.85 4.09 -16.82
CA SER A 156 6.93 3.14 -17.16
C SER A 156 6.76 2.45 -18.52
N LEU A 157 5.54 2.42 -19.06
CA LEU A 157 5.20 1.78 -20.33
C LEU A 157 5.14 2.78 -21.51
N LYS A 158 5.33 4.09 -21.23
CA LYS A 158 5.28 5.17 -22.22
C LYS A 158 6.65 5.65 -22.63
N ASN A 159 6.72 6.28 -23.79
CA ASN A 159 7.91 7.00 -24.21
C ASN A 159 7.90 8.45 -23.69
N GLN A 160 9.08 9.01 -23.45
CA GLN A 160 9.28 10.39 -23.01
C GLN A 160 8.58 11.41 -23.91
N SER A 161 8.64 11.20 -25.23
CA SER A 161 8.01 12.10 -26.20
C SER A 161 6.48 12.16 -26.03
N GLU A 162 5.86 11.04 -25.65
CA GLU A 162 4.42 10.95 -25.39
C GLU A 162 4.05 11.67 -24.10
N LEU A 163 4.85 11.46 -23.05
CA LEU A 163 4.69 12.12 -21.76
C LEU A 163 4.86 13.64 -21.85
N ILE A 164 5.76 14.13 -22.70
CA ILE A 164 5.95 15.57 -22.95
C ILE A 164 4.80 16.13 -23.79
N ARG A 165 4.35 15.40 -24.83
CA ARG A 165 3.31 15.87 -25.74
C ARG A 165 1.94 15.97 -25.06
N ASN A 166 1.59 14.98 -24.23
CA ASN A 166 0.36 15.00 -23.45
C ASN A 166 0.60 14.42 -22.05
N PRO A 167 0.99 15.25 -21.08
CA PRO A 167 1.26 14.80 -19.71
C PRO A 167 0.00 14.33 -18.96
N LEU A 168 -1.19 14.59 -19.51
CA LEU A 168 -2.49 14.19 -18.96
C LEU A 168 -3.09 12.97 -19.67
N ASP A 169 -2.35 12.37 -20.61
CA ASP A 169 -2.75 11.09 -21.18
C ASP A 169 -2.38 9.98 -20.20
N PHE A 170 -3.38 9.42 -19.54
CA PHE A 170 -3.24 8.29 -18.62
C PHE A 170 -3.50 6.93 -19.28
N SER A 171 -3.77 6.88 -20.59
CA SER A 171 -4.05 5.62 -21.29
C SER A 171 -2.82 4.75 -21.49
N VAL A 172 -3.02 3.46 -21.75
CA VAL A 172 -1.96 2.53 -22.15
C VAL A 172 -2.28 2.01 -23.55
N ASP A 173 -1.42 2.33 -24.52
CA ASP A 173 -1.58 1.87 -25.89
C ASP A 173 -1.08 0.42 -26.05
N LEU A 174 -2.00 -0.53 -25.89
CA LEU A 174 -1.73 -1.96 -26.01
C LEU A 174 -1.37 -2.40 -27.43
N SER A 175 -1.60 -1.57 -28.46
CA SER A 175 -1.28 -1.92 -29.85
C SER A 175 0.23 -2.04 -30.10
N LYS A 176 1.04 -1.43 -29.23
CA LYS A 176 2.51 -1.50 -29.29
C LYS A 176 3.10 -2.86 -28.89
N GLY A 177 2.30 -3.78 -28.35
CA GLY A 177 2.74 -5.14 -28.01
C GLY A 177 3.98 -5.19 -27.09
N TRP A 178 5.08 -5.75 -27.58
CA TRP A 178 6.31 -5.88 -26.79
C TRP A 178 7.06 -4.56 -26.57
N ASP A 179 6.83 -3.56 -27.42
CA ASP A 179 7.52 -2.26 -27.31
C ASP A 179 7.09 -1.49 -26.06
N LEU A 180 5.95 -1.83 -25.42
CA LEU A 180 5.58 -1.27 -24.11
C LEU A 180 6.63 -1.56 -23.04
N PHE A 181 7.33 -2.69 -23.15
CA PHE A 181 8.33 -3.11 -22.16
C PHE A 181 9.75 -2.65 -22.51
N ARG A 182 9.90 -1.78 -23.51
CA ARG A 182 11.20 -1.28 -23.95
C ARG A 182 12.02 -0.67 -22.81
N SER A 183 11.42 0.18 -21.97
CA SER A 183 12.12 0.78 -20.82
C SER A 183 12.67 -0.27 -19.84
N TYR A 184 11.97 -1.40 -19.67
CA TYR A 184 12.46 -2.50 -18.85
C TYR A 184 13.67 -3.17 -19.51
N SER A 185 13.60 -3.48 -20.81
CA SER A 185 14.73 -4.06 -21.54
C SER A 185 15.97 -3.17 -21.53
N GLU A 186 15.79 -1.85 -21.69
CA GLU A 186 16.87 -0.86 -21.63
C GLU A 186 17.48 -0.78 -20.23
N LEU A 187 16.68 -0.84 -19.16
CA LEU A 187 17.20 -0.89 -17.78
C LEU A 187 18.14 -2.07 -17.57
N PHE A 188 17.72 -3.27 -17.96
CA PHE A 188 18.54 -4.47 -17.78
C PHE A 188 19.76 -4.51 -18.71
N GLY A 189 19.62 -4.05 -19.97
CA GLY A 189 20.68 -4.11 -20.97
C GLY A 189 21.70 -2.98 -20.90
N GLN A 190 21.27 -1.75 -20.56
CA GLN A 190 22.11 -0.53 -20.66
C GLN A 190 22.47 0.04 -19.29
N PHE A 191 21.57 -0.04 -18.31
CA PHE A 191 21.75 0.59 -17.00
C PHE A 191 22.22 -0.37 -15.90
N GLY A 192 22.48 -1.65 -16.24
CA GLY A 192 23.00 -2.64 -15.29
C GLY A 192 22.05 -2.98 -14.14
N PHE A 193 20.73 -2.79 -14.32
CA PHE A 193 19.74 -2.91 -13.25
C PHE A 193 19.69 -4.27 -12.56
N GLY A 194 20.04 -5.34 -13.30
CA GLY A 194 20.15 -6.69 -12.72
C GLY A 194 21.20 -6.75 -11.59
N GLY A 195 22.31 -6.01 -11.73
CA GLY A 195 23.33 -5.88 -10.70
C GLY A 195 22.81 -5.16 -9.46
N TYR A 196 22.03 -4.10 -9.62
CA TYR A 196 21.45 -3.35 -8.50
C TYR A 196 20.43 -4.17 -7.72
N LEU A 197 19.58 -4.93 -8.44
CA LEU A 197 18.64 -5.87 -7.85
C LEU A 197 19.36 -6.94 -7.04
N TRP A 198 20.40 -7.54 -7.61
CA TRP A 198 21.17 -8.58 -6.93
C TRP A 198 21.87 -8.03 -5.68
N THR A 199 22.51 -6.87 -5.80
CA THR A 199 23.17 -6.21 -4.67
C THR A 199 22.19 -5.88 -3.56
N SER A 200 21.04 -5.28 -3.87
CA SER A 200 19.99 -5.00 -2.88
C SER A 200 19.44 -6.26 -2.24
N PHE A 201 19.18 -7.30 -3.02
CA PHE A 201 18.70 -8.58 -2.50
C PHE A 201 19.70 -9.19 -1.53
N LEU A 202 20.97 -9.30 -1.96
CA LEU A 202 22.05 -9.87 -1.15
C LEU A 202 22.24 -9.08 0.16
N VAL A 203 22.35 -7.75 0.07
CA VAL A 203 22.51 -6.86 1.22
C VAL A 203 21.31 -6.99 2.18
N SER A 204 20.09 -7.05 1.66
CA SER A 204 18.88 -7.14 2.49
C SER A 204 18.79 -8.49 3.20
N VAL A 205 19.09 -9.60 2.52
CA VAL A 205 19.11 -10.94 3.12
C VAL A 205 20.19 -11.05 4.19
N LEU A 206 21.40 -10.57 3.91
CA LEU A 206 22.48 -10.55 4.90
C LEU A 206 22.12 -9.69 6.11
N THR A 207 21.50 -8.54 5.87
CA THR A 207 21.00 -7.67 6.95
C THR A 207 19.99 -8.40 7.82
N VAL A 208 19.00 -9.10 7.25
CA VAL A 208 18.04 -9.91 8.01
C VAL A 208 18.75 -10.95 8.88
N ILE A 209 19.68 -11.70 8.30
CA ILE A 209 20.41 -12.76 9.01
C ILE A 209 21.20 -12.18 10.18
N ILE A 210 21.99 -11.13 9.94
CA ILE A 210 22.82 -10.50 10.97
C ILE A 210 21.93 -9.88 12.04
N THR A 211 20.88 -9.16 11.64
CA THR A 211 19.96 -8.53 12.57
C THR A 211 19.27 -9.53 13.47
N LEU A 212 18.78 -10.66 12.94
CA LEU A 212 18.18 -11.72 13.76
C LEU A 212 19.20 -12.42 14.66
N LEU A 213 20.43 -12.62 14.17
CA LEU A 213 21.51 -13.22 14.95
C LEU A 213 21.76 -12.45 16.26
N PHE A 214 21.68 -11.12 16.23
CA PHE A 214 21.81 -10.28 17.42
C PHE A 214 20.48 -10.04 18.15
N ALA A 215 19.38 -9.85 17.41
CA ALA A 215 18.10 -9.49 17.99
C ALA A 215 17.43 -10.65 18.73
N VAL A 216 17.53 -11.89 18.25
CA VAL A 216 16.94 -13.06 18.91
C VAL A 216 17.49 -13.26 20.34
N PRO A 217 18.82 -13.42 20.55
CA PRO A 217 19.34 -13.60 21.90
C PRO A 217 19.14 -12.35 22.77
N GLY A 218 19.28 -11.14 22.20
CA GLY A 218 19.06 -9.89 22.93
C GLY A 218 17.63 -9.73 23.41
N ALA A 219 16.64 -9.95 22.54
CA ALA A 219 15.23 -9.88 22.87
C ALA A 219 14.85 -10.96 23.88
N TYR A 220 15.36 -12.19 23.72
CA TYR A 220 15.15 -13.28 24.67
C TYR A 220 15.70 -12.95 26.05
N ALA A 221 16.92 -12.41 26.12
CA ALA A 221 17.53 -12.00 27.38
C ALA A 221 16.67 -10.96 28.11
N VAL A 222 16.21 -9.92 27.41
CA VAL A 222 15.37 -8.86 28.00
C VAL A 222 13.93 -9.34 28.25
N ALA A 223 13.44 -10.38 27.57
CA ALA A 223 12.11 -10.95 27.78
C ALA A 223 12.06 -11.97 28.94
N ARG A 224 13.10 -12.80 29.10
CA ARG A 224 13.10 -13.94 30.03
C ARG A 224 14.03 -13.80 31.21
N LEU A 225 15.24 -13.28 31.01
CA LEU A 225 16.25 -13.25 32.07
C LEU A 225 15.94 -12.16 33.09
N ARG A 226 16.33 -12.41 34.34
CA ARG A 226 16.30 -11.42 35.42
C ARG A 226 17.74 -10.98 35.68
N PHE A 227 18.04 -9.73 35.35
CA PHE A 227 19.35 -9.13 35.58
C PHE A 227 19.21 -7.64 35.89
N THR A 228 20.19 -7.07 36.59
CA THR A 228 20.20 -5.67 37.00
C THR A 228 20.24 -4.76 35.78
N GLY A 229 19.34 -3.77 35.71
CA GLY A 229 19.27 -2.82 34.58
C GLY A 229 18.41 -3.27 33.39
N ARG A 230 17.74 -4.43 33.47
CA ARG A 230 16.83 -4.95 32.43
C ARG A 230 15.80 -3.91 31.93
N ALA A 231 15.18 -3.17 32.84
CA ALA A 231 14.19 -2.14 32.49
C ALA A 231 14.83 -0.97 31.74
N ALA A 232 16.05 -0.57 32.10
CA ALA A 232 16.79 0.48 31.41
C ALA A 232 17.17 0.04 29.99
N ILE A 233 17.70 -1.19 29.81
CA ILE A 233 18.00 -1.75 28.48
C ILE A 233 16.74 -1.84 27.61
N SER A 234 15.63 -2.32 28.20
CA SER A 234 14.35 -2.40 27.48
C SER A 234 13.87 -1.03 26.98
N ARG A 235 14.09 0.05 27.74
CA ARG A 235 13.70 1.41 27.35
C ARG A 235 14.70 2.01 26.37
N SER A 236 16.00 1.73 26.52
CA SER A 236 17.04 2.27 25.66
C SER A 236 16.93 1.77 24.22
N ILE A 237 16.48 0.51 24.01
CA ILE A 237 16.21 -0.02 22.65
C ILE A 237 15.26 0.91 21.88
N LEU A 238 14.17 1.35 22.52
CA LEU A 238 13.21 2.27 21.90
C LEU A 238 13.81 3.66 21.68
N LEU A 239 14.55 4.18 22.67
CA LEU A 239 15.20 5.50 22.55
C LEU A 239 16.21 5.54 21.40
N ILE A 240 17.01 4.48 21.23
CA ILE A 240 17.99 4.36 20.13
C ILE A 240 17.25 4.34 18.77
N TYR A 241 16.15 3.58 18.66
CA TYR A 241 15.35 3.52 17.44
C TYR A 241 14.73 4.87 17.04
N MET A 242 14.41 5.73 18.01
CA MET A 242 13.85 7.05 17.77
C MET A 242 14.87 8.07 17.26
N VAL A 243 16.17 7.79 17.34
CA VAL A 243 17.22 8.69 16.84
C VAL A 243 17.18 8.70 15.30
N PRO A 244 16.96 9.87 14.66
CA PRO A 244 16.94 9.95 13.21
C PRO A 244 18.33 9.66 12.63
N MET A 245 18.45 8.65 11.77
CA MET A 245 19.73 8.25 11.18
C MET A 245 20.43 9.37 10.39
N ILE A 246 19.68 10.34 9.87
CA ILE A 246 20.24 11.49 9.16
C ILE A 246 21.16 12.37 10.03
N VAL A 247 20.93 12.41 11.35
CA VAL A 247 21.79 13.14 12.30
C VAL A 247 23.17 12.47 12.41
N LEU A 248 23.22 11.16 12.22
CA LEU A 248 24.44 10.36 12.28
C LEU A 248 25.12 10.21 10.91
N ALA A 249 24.54 10.75 9.85
CA ALA A 249 25.04 10.59 8.49
C ALA A 249 26.49 11.08 8.34
N LEU A 250 26.78 12.34 8.70
CA LEU A 250 28.13 12.91 8.57
C LEU A 250 29.18 12.15 9.43
N PRO A 251 28.93 11.86 10.73
CA PRO A 251 29.83 11.03 11.52
C PRO A 251 30.11 9.65 10.90
N ILE A 252 29.07 8.95 10.42
CA ILE A 252 29.20 7.64 9.78
C ILE A 252 30.04 7.76 8.50
N TYR A 253 29.80 8.76 7.67
CA TYR A 253 30.57 9.01 6.46
C TYR A 253 32.06 9.20 6.75
N ILE A 254 32.39 10.04 7.74
CA ILE A 254 33.78 10.30 8.14
C ILE A 254 34.42 9.01 8.65
N ALA A 255 33.76 8.30 9.57
CA ALA A 255 34.27 7.05 10.14
C ALA A 255 34.51 5.97 9.07
N PHE A 256 33.56 5.77 8.15
CA PHE A 256 33.67 4.79 7.08
C PHE A 256 34.74 5.17 6.05
N SER A 257 34.92 6.47 5.79
CA SER A 257 35.99 6.96 4.92
C SER A 257 37.36 6.71 5.55
N MET A 258 37.54 7.01 6.84
CA MET A 258 38.79 6.75 7.57
C MET A 258 39.11 5.25 7.68
N ALA A 259 38.09 4.41 7.82
CA ALA A 259 38.24 2.96 7.90
C ALA A 259 38.43 2.27 6.54
N GLY A 260 38.34 3.01 5.42
CA GLY A 260 38.40 2.42 4.06
C GLY A 260 37.19 1.53 3.72
N LEU A 261 36.06 1.71 4.41
CA LEU A 261 34.83 0.94 4.22
C LEU A 261 33.85 1.60 3.24
N ARG A 262 34.16 2.81 2.78
CA ARG A 262 33.40 3.50 1.73
C ARG A 262 33.52 2.75 0.40
N ASN A 263 32.47 2.85 -0.41
CA ASN A 263 32.36 2.26 -1.73
C ASN A 263 32.57 0.73 -1.71
N SER A 264 32.02 0.07 -0.68
CA SER A 264 32.13 -1.37 -0.45
C SER A 264 30.81 -1.95 0.04
N ILE A 265 30.41 -3.09 -0.55
CA ILE A 265 29.22 -3.85 -0.12
C ILE A 265 29.37 -4.33 1.32
N PHE A 266 30.60 -4.68 1.74
CA PHE A 266 30.87 -5.07 3.12
C PHE A 266 30.56 -3.94 4.11
N GLY A 267 30.90 -2.70 3.76
CA GLY A 267 30.55 -1.53 4.56
C GLY A 267 29.03 -1.38 4.72
N ILE A 268 28.28 -1.57 3.64
CA ILE A 268 26.81 -1.52 3.66
C ILE A 268 26.21 -2.62 4.55
N VAL A 269 26.66 -3.87 4.37
CA VAL A 269 26.21 -5.02 5.18
C VAL A 269 26.54 -4.85 6.67
N LEU A 270 27.61 -4.10 7.00
CA LEU A 270 27.97 -3.80 8.38
C LEU A 270 27.05 -2.74 9.00
N ILE A 271 26.68 -1.70 8.26
CA ILE A 271 25.94 -0.54 8.81
C ILE A 271 24.42 -0.74 8.82
N TYR A 272 23.86 -1.50 7.87
CA TYR A 272 22.40 -1.73 7.81
C TYR A 272 21.83 -2.48 9.04
N PRO A 273 22.50 -3.47 9.63
CA PRO A 273 22.06 -4.08 10.89
C PRO A 273 21.95 -3.08 12.03
N VAL A 274 22.80 -2.04 12.07
CA VAL A 274 22.75 -1.03 13.14
C VAL A 274 21.41 -0.31 13.19
N THR A 275 20.76 -0.09 12.04
CA THR A 275 19.45 0.56 11.95
C THR A 275 18.28 -0.39 12.21
N THR A 276 18.48 -1.68 11.96
CA THR A 276 17.41 -2.69 12.00
C THR A 276 17.39 -3.54 13.29
N ILE A 277 18.52 -3.67 14.00
CA ILE A 277 18.61 -4.36 15.30
C ILE A 277 17.68 -3.75 16.35
N PRO A 278 17.61 -2.42 16.56
CA PRO A 278 16.74 -1.84 17.59
C PRO A 278 15.26 -2.20 17.40
N VAL A 279 14.77 -2.14 16.15
CA VAL A 279 13.37 -2.46 15.86
C VAL A 279 13.10 -3.96 15.94
N ALA A 280 14.03 -4.80 15.47
CA ALA A 280 13.91 -6.25 15.60
C ALA A 280 13.91 -6.69 17.07
N LEU A 281 14.78 -6.10 17.90
CA LEU A 281 14.80 -6.31 19.35
C LEU A 281 13.46 -5.93 19.98
N TYR A 282 12.94 -4.74 19.66
CA TYR A 282 11.67 -4.26 20.19
C TYR A 282 10.50 -5.19 19.85
N MET A 283 10.37 -5.58 18.57
CA MET A 283 9.31 -6.46 18.10
C MET A 283 9.40 -7.86 18.70
N LEU A 284 10.58 -8.48 18.67
CA LEU A 284 10.78 -9.83 19.22
C LEU A 284 10.62 -9.86 20.75
N GLN A 285 11.05 -8.81 21.44
CA GLN A 285 10.87 -8.70 22.88
C GLN A 285 9.39 -8.70 23.27
N GLY A 286 8.56 -7.93 22.55
CA GLY A 286 7.12 -7.91 22.76
C GLY A 286 6.49 -9.28 22.57
N TYR A 287 6.91 -9.99 21.52
CA TYR A 287 6.40 -11.33 21.21
C TYR A 287 6.85 -12.39 22.21
N PHE A 288 8.15 -12.48 22.52
CA PHE A 288 8.67 -13.47 23.46
C PHE A 288 8.05 -13.31 24.85
N ARG A 289 7.74 -12.09 25.31
CA ARG A 289 7.02 -11.88 26.57
C ARG A 289 5.62 -12.50 26.59
N GLY A 290 4.95 -12.59 25.45
CA GLY A 290 3.61 -13.18 25.32
C GLY A 290 3.60 -14.71 25.30
N LEU A 291 4.75 -15.36 25.08
CA LEU A 291 4.84 -16.82 25.10
C LEU A 291 4.78 -17.34 26.55
N PRO A 292 4.02 -18.42 26.84
CA PRO A 292 3.97 -19.05 28.16
C PRO A 292 5.36 -19.47 28.62
N ALA A 293 5.78 -19.02 29.80
CA ALA A 293 7.12 -19.30 30.33
C ALA A 293 7.27 -20.77 30.74
N GLU A 294 6.16 -21.41 31.08
CA GLU A 294 6.08 -22.78 31.59
C GLU A 294 6.60 -23.81 30.57
N ILE A 295 6.40 -23.55 29.26
CA ILE A 295 6.90 -24.42 28.18
C ILE A 295 8.43 -24.39 28.12
N GLU A 296 9.02 -23.21 28.31
CA GLU A 296 10.47 -23.04 28.33
C GLU A 296 11.08 -23.62 29.62
N GLU A 297 10.40 -23.46 30.75
CA GLU A 297 10.79 -24.05 32.04
C GLU A 297 10.76 -25.58 32.01
N ALA A 298 9.75 -26.18 31.38
CA ALA A 298 9.71 -27.63 31.17
C ALA A 298 10.94 -28.13 30.38
N GLY A 299 11.31 -27.42 29.30
CA GLY A 299 12.53 -27.76 28.54
C GLY A 299 13.82 -27.64 29.36
N LEU A 300 13.90 -26.66 30.28
CA LEU A 300 15.04 -26.56 31.20
C LEU A 300 15.05 -27.73 32.22
N MET A 301 13.88 -28.17 32.69
CA MET A 301 13.75 -29.34 33.58
C MET A 301 14.14 -30.64 32.88
N ASP A 302 13.91 -30.74 31.57
CA ASP A 302 14.36 -31.85 30.71
C ASP A 302 15.87 -31.81 30.38
N GLY A 303 16.61 -30.87 30.98
CA GLY A 303 18.07 -30.75 30.83
C GLY A 303 18.53 -30.02 29.58
N LEU A 304 17.64 -29.31 28.87
CA LEU A 304 18.06 -28.45 27.76
C LEU A 304 18.84 -27.23 28.31
N SER A 305 19.94 -26.86 27.63
CA SER A 305 20.59 -25.58 27.90
C SER A 305 19.72 -24.42 27.43
N ARG A 306 19.89 -23.22 27.99
CA ARG A 306 19.11 -22.03 27.57
C ARG A 306 19.19 -21.75 26.08
N LEU A 307 20.36 -21.90 25.47
CA LEU A 307 20.53 -21.73 24.03
C LEU A 307 19.69 -22.77 23.27
N LYS A 308 19.69 -24.03 23.73
CA LYS A 308 18.88 -25.10 23.15
C LYS A 308 17.37 -24.84 23.32
N VAL A 309 16.93 -24.28 24.46
CA VAL A 309 15.54 -23.82 24.64
C VAL A 309 15.17 -22.75 23.61
N ILE A 310 16.04 -21.76 23.36
CA ILE A 310 15.79 -20.73 22.35
C ILE A 310 15.60 -21.38 20.97
N TRP A 311 16.52 -22.25 20.55
CA TRP A 311 16.48 -22.86 19.21
C TRP A 311 15.38 -23.91 19.02
N THR A 312 15.10 -24.70 20.04
CA THR A 312 14.20 -25.86 19.94
C THR A 312 12.77 -25.55 20.37
N ILE A 313 12.55 -24.55 21.24
CA ILE A 313 11.22 -24.23 21.79
C ILE A 313 10.81 -22.82 21.35
N THR A 314 11.55 -21.79 21.78
CA THR A 314 11.11 -20.40 21.60
C THR A 314 11.05 -19.99 20.13
N LEU A 315 12.05 -20.33 19.32
CA LEU A 315 12.09 -19.96 17.90
C LEU A 315 10.98 -20.64 17.08
N PRO A 316 10.75 -21.97 17.17
CA PRO A 316 9.64 -22.62 16.49
C PRO A 316 8.27 -22.05 16.88
N LEU A 317 8.04 -21.79 18.17
CA LEU A 317 6.81 -21.15 18.64
C LEU A 317 6.67 -19.71 18.13
N SER A 318 7.79 -19.04 17.85
CA SER A 318 7.83 -17.67 17.35
C SER A 318 7.90 -17.54 15.83
N MET A 319 7.75 -18.62 15.07
CA MET A 319 7.85 -18.58 13.60
C MET A 319 6.99 -17.49 12.94
N PRO A 320 5.71 -17.25 13.34
CA PRO A 320 4.92 -16.15 12.79
C PRO A 320 5.53 -14.76 13.04
N ALA A 321 6.09 -14.55 14.23
CA ALA A 321 6.76 -13.30 14.60
C ALA A 321 8.11 -13.16 13.88
N MET A 322 8.90 -14.25 13.81
CA MET A 322 10.16 -14.29 13.08
C MET A 322 9.95 -13.95 11.60
N ALA A 323 8.92 -14.50 10.96
CA ALA A 323 8.54 -14.17 9.59
C ALA A 323 8.21 -12.67 9.43
N SER A 324 7.41 -12.13 10.35
CA SER A 324 7.00 -10.71 10.34
C SER A 324 8.19 -9.77 10.54
N VAL A 325 9.06 -10.07 11.50
CA VAL A 325 10.27 -9.28 11.80
C VAL A 325 11.27 -9.39 10.66
N SER A 326 11.46 -10.57 10.08
CA SER A 326 12.34 -10.78 8.91
C SER A 326 11.88 -9.94 7.73
N LEU A 327 10.57 -9.94 7.43
CA LEU A 327 10.01 -9.12 6.37
C LEU A 327 10.20 -7.63 6.65
N TYR A 328 9.96 -7.19 7.89
CA TYR A 328 10.12 -5.80 8.26
C TYR A 328 11.58 -5.32 8.14
N VAL A 329 12.53 -6.12 8.62
CA VAL A 329 13.98 -5.86 8.48
C VAL A 329 14.39 -5.87 7.01
N PHE A 330 13.91 -6.83 6.22
CA PHE A 330 14.15 -6.87 4.78
C PHE A 330 13.64 -5.60 4.10
N MET A 331 12.41 -5.16 4.40
CA MET A 331 11.84 -3.95 3.82
C MET A 331 12.63 -2.70 4.18
N ILE A 332 13.12 -2.57 5.42
CA ILE A 332 13.98 -1.44 5.81
C ILE A 332 15.27 -1.46 4.99
N ALA A 333 15.97 -2.59 4.93
CA ALA A 333 17.23 -2.72 4.21
C ALA A 333 17.06 -2.52 2.70
N TRP A 334 15.98 -3.05 2.13
CA TRP A 334 15.66 -2.95 0.70
C TRP A 334 15.35 -1.51 0.28
N ASN A 335 14.67 -0.74 1.14
CA ASN A 335 14.31 0.65 0.88
C ASN A 335 15.34 1.67 1.42
N GLU A 336 16.43 1.20 2.02
CA GLU A 336 17.45 2.09 2.58
C GLU A 336 18.12 2.86 1.43
N PHE A 337 18.02 4.19 1.50
CA PHE A 337 18.55 5.07 0.47
C PHE A 337 19.72 5.92 0.98
N LEU A 338 19.61 6.45 2.20
CA LEU A 338 20.49 7.50 2.69
C LEU A 338 21.94 7.01 2.84
N LEU A 339 22.14 5.87 3.50
CA LEU A 339 23.45 5.28 3.73
C LEU A 339 24.04 4.78 2.41
N ALA A 340 23.23 4.16 1.54
CA ALA A 340 23.69 3.77 0.20
C ALA A 340 24.14 4.97 -0.63
N PHE A 341 23.37 6.07 -0.63
CA PHE A 341 23.72 7.30 -1.34
C PHE A 341 25.00 7.94 -0.84
N MET A 342 25.22 7.91 0.46
CA MET A 342 26.37 8.53 1.11
C MET A 342 27.65 7.68 1.01
N LEU A 343 27.52 6.36 0.98
CA LEU A 343 28.66 5.44 1.08
C LEU A 343 29.03 4.76 -0.24
N LEU A 344 28.17 4.76 -1.27
CA LEU A 344 28.46 4.11 -2.55
C LEU A 344 28.61 5.15 -3.66
N ASP A 345 29.76 5.07 -4.36
CA ASP A 345 30.10 5.97 -5.47
C ASP A 345 30.15 5.26 -6.82
N ASP A 346 30.66 4.03 -6.82
CA ASP A 346 30.81 3.22 -8.02
C ASP A 346 29.46 2.59 -8.39
N PRO A 347 28.92 2.87 -9.59
CA PRO A 347 27.66 2.31 -10.04
C PRO A 347 27.61 0.80 -9.94
N SER A 348 28.71 0.08 -10.21
CA SER A 348 28.74 -1.40 -10.14
C SER A 348 28.40 -1.98 -8.77
N LYS A 349 28.42 -1.15 -7.71
CA LYS A 349 28.14 -1.53 -6.32
C LYS A 349 26.83 -0.95 -5.80
N PHE A 350 26.06 -0.22 -6.61
CA PHE A 350 24.84 0.42 -6.14
C PHE A 350 23.79 -0.59 -5.68
N THR A 351 23.13 -0.24 -4.58
CA THR A 351 21.82 -0.81 -4.24
C THR A 351 20.77 -0.30 -5.21
N LEU A 352 19.65 -1.01 -5.32
CA LEU A 352 18.52 -0.66 -6.18
C LEU A 352 17.99 0.75 -5.97
N THR A 353 17.78 1.17 -4.72
CA THR A 353 17.32 2.53 -4.39
C THR A 353 18.31 3.60 -4.84
N ARG A 354 19.62 3.35 -4.65
CA ARG A 354 20.70 4.24 -5.11
C ARG A 354 20.82 4.27 -6.64
N GLY A 355 20.62 3.12 -7.29
CA GLY A 355 20.59 2.98 -8.74
C GLY A 355 19.41 3.73 -9.36
N ILE A 356 18.20 3.58 -8.81
CA ILE A 356 17.01 4.35 -9.23
C ILE A 356 17.26 5.85 -9.08
N ALA A 357 17.84 6.28 -7.96
CA ALA A 357 18.15 7.69 -7.75
C ALA A 357 19.13 8.26 -8.80
N SER A 358 20.07 7.44 -9.30
CA SER A 358 20.96 7.85 -10.39
C SER A 358 20.25 8.03 -11.73
N LEU A 359 19.05 7.43 -11.90
CA LEU A 359 18.20 7.66 -13.07
C LEU A 359 17.49 9.02 -13.04
N ASN A 360 17.47 9.70 -11.89
CA ASN A 360 16.87 11.03 -11.78
C ASN A 360 17.83 12.12 -12.29
N SER A 361 18.21 12.02 -13.56
CA SER A 361 19.06 12.96 -14.28
C SER A 361 18.28 13.64 -15.39
N SER A 362 18.62 14.88 -15.73
CA SER A 362 18.03 15.61 -16.87
C SER A 362 18.24 14.89 -18.21
N GLU A 363 19.26 14.04 -18.30
CA GLU A 363 19.60 13.27 -19.50
C GLU A 363 18.83 11.95 -19.61
N ILE A 364 18.27 11.47 -18.50
CA ILE A 364 17.60 10.17 -18.43
C ILE A 364 16.10 10.38 -18.54
N PRO A 365 15.44 9.73 -19.52
CA PRO A 365 14.01 9.83 -19.66
C PRO A 365 13.25 9.34 -18.41
N ARG A 366 12.12 10.00 -18.09
CA ARG A 366 11.38 9.73 -16.84
C ARG A 366 10.78 8.33 -16.80
N GLN A 367 10.50 7.73 -17.95
CA GLN A 367 9.97 6.37 -18.03
C GLN A 367 10.93 5.33 -17.45
N HIS A 368 12.25 5.52 -17.53
CA HIS A 368 13.24 4.60 -16.94
C HIS A 368 13.20 4.65 -15.42
N LEU A 369 13.10 5.86 -14.84
CA LEU A 369 12.94 6.04 -13.40
C LEU A 369 11.67 5.34 -12.89
N MET A 370 10.56 5.49 -13.62
CA MET A 370 9.29 4.85 -13.27
C MET A 370 9.36 3.33 -13.42
N ALA A 371 9.94 2.81 -14.51
CA ALA A 371 10.17 1.38 -14.70
C ALA A 371 11.04 0.79 -13.59
N GLY A 372 12.10 1.47 -13.19
CA GLY A 372 12.94 1.08 -12.06
C GLY A 372 12.16 1.04 -10.74
N SER A 373 11.27 2.01 -10.52
CA SER A 373 10.40 2.06 -9.35
C SER A 373 9.36 0.92 -9.31
N VAL A 374 8.81 0.54 -10.47
CA VAL A 374 7.94 -0.65 -10.59
C VAL A 374 8.72 -1.91 -10.20
N ILE A 375 9.91 -2.10 -10.80
CA ILE A 375 10.77 -3.25 -10.53
C ILE A 375 11.13 -3.33 -9.04
N ALA A 376 11.40 -2.21 -8.38
CA ALA A 376 11.72 -2.18 -6.95
C ALA A 376 10.54 -2.54 -6.04
N THR A 377 9.32 -2.27 -6.48
CA THR A 377 8.09 -2.55 -5.71
C THR A 377 7.73 -4.04 -5.75
N VAL A 378 7.96 -4.71 -6.89
CA VAL A 378 7.52 -6.10 -7.13
C VAL A 378 8.04 -7.10 -6.09
N PRO A 379 9.35 -7.13 -5.74
CA PRO A 379 9.86 -8.09 -4.75
C PRO A 379 9.23 -7.94 -3.36
N ILE A 380 8.97 -6.69 -2.93
CA ILE A 380 8.33 -6.42 -1.65
C ILE A 380 6.91 -6.97 -1.65
N MET A 381 6.13 -6.69 -2.70
CA MET A 381 4.78 -7.21 -2.84
C MET A 381 4.75 -8.74 -2.86
N ALA A 382 5.65 -9.36 -3.62
CA ALA A 382 5.76 -10.82 -3.70
C ALA A 382 6.09 -11.45 -2.34
N LEU A 383 7.04 -10.87 -1.60
CA LEU A 383 7.39 -11.32 -0.26
C LEU A 383 6.23 -11.14 0.71
N PHE A 384 5.58 -9.97 0.71
CA PHE A 384 4.43 -9.68 1.57
C PHE A 384 3.29 -10.69 1.34
N LEU A 385 2.86 -10.88 0.10
CA LEU A 385 1.79 -11.83 -0.24
C LEU A 385 2.16 -13.28 0.08
N GLY A 386 3.43 -13.66 -0.11
CA GLY A 386 3.93 -14.99 0.26
C GLY A 386 3.96 -15.22 1.77
N LEU A 387 4.20 -14.16 2.56
CA LEU A 387 4.34 -14.20 4.02
C LEU A 387 3.04 -13.91 4.78
N GLU A 388 2.05 -13.28 4.14
CA GLU A 388 0.76 -12.91 4.72
C GLU A 388 0.06 -14.07 5.44
N ARG A 389 0.12 -15.28 4.86
CA ARG A 389 -0.43 -16.51 5.45
C ARG A 389 0.20 -16.90 6.80
N PHE A 390 1.46 -16.51 7.04
CA PHE A 390 2.16 -16.78 8.31
C PHE A 390 1.80 -15.73 9.35
N MET A 391 1.61 -14.48 8.93
CA MET A 391 1.24 -13.36 9.81
C MET A 391 -0.17 -13.54 10.39
N THR A 392 -1.13 -13.97 9.55
CA THR A 392 -2.54 -14.16 9.95
C THR A 392 -2.77 -15.35 10.89
N ARG A 393 -1.96 -16.42 10.78
CA ARG A 393 -2.00 -17.58 11.68
C ARG A 393 -1.52 -17.27 13.10
N GLY A 394 -0.57 -16.32 13.25
CA GLY A 394 -0.07 -15.91 14.56
C GLY A 394 -1.10 -15.14 15.42
N LEU A 395 -1.98 -14.38 14.78
CA LEU A 395 -3.04 -13.59 15.45
C LEU A 395 -4.20 -14.45 15.96
N THR A 396 -4.42 -15.62 15.36
CA THR A 396 -5.55 -16.50 15.70
C THR A 396 -5.20 -17.57 16.74
N ALA A 397 -3.91 -17.90 16.92
CA ALA A 397 -3.47 -18.91 17.89
C ALA A 397 -3.43 -18.41 19.35
N GLY A 398 -3.42 -17.09 19.58
CA GLY A 398 -3.38 -16.49 20.91
C GLY A 398 -4.76 -16.16 21.51
N SER A 399 -5.85 -16.30 20.75
CA SER A 399 -7.22 -16.13 21.26
C SER A 399 -7.71 -17.44 21.87
N VAL A 400 -6.96 -17.95 22.85
CA VAL A 400 -7.48 -18.98 23.75
C VAL A 400 -8.44 -18.27 24.69
N LYS A 401 -9.70 -18.70 24.66
CA LYS A 401 -10.78 -18.24 25.54
C LYS A 401 -10.28 -18.16 26.99
N GLY A 402 -10.23 -16.94 27.52
CA GLY A 402 -10.41 -16.70 28.95
C GLY A 402 -11.90 -16.68 29.27
#